data_AF-A0A936UHB9-F1
#
_entry.id   AF-A0A936UHB9-F1
#
_cell.length_a   1.000
_cell.length_b   1.000
_cell.length_c   1.000
_cell.angle_alpha   90.00
_cell.angle_beta   90.00
_cell.angle_gamma   90.00
#
_symmetry.space_group_name_H-M   'P 1'
#
loop_
_entity.id
_entity.type
_entity.pdbx_description
1 polymer ?
#
loop_
_entity_poly.entity_id
_entity_poly.type
_entity_poly.pdbx_seq_one_letter_code
_entity_poly.pdbx_strand_id
1 'polypeptide(L)'
;MCSAKNFQRKNATVNLSTTRAVDDVAAEFGSKVYRSPVGEINVVKEMMRNKSVIGGEGSGGVIYPELHYGRDSIIGIALALSEFEDFGGTVSEYKKSLPAYFITKAKIENVKDPEKVFKLRSKNNFHPKRCYKDPEDRRN
;
A
#
# COMPACT_ATOMS: atom_id res chain seq x y z
N MET A 1 -24.68 12.43 -8.29
CA MET A 1 -23.88 13.63 -7.93
C MET A 1 -23.56 13.56 -6.44
N CYS A 2 -22.43 12.96 -6.08
CA CYS A 2 -22.01 12.92 -4.67
C CYS A 2 -21.30 14.23 -4.35
N SER A 3 -21.84 14.97 -3.37
CA SER A 3 -21.36 16.28 -2.95
C SER A 3 -19.92 16.19 -2.44
N ALA A 4 -19.05 17.08 -2.92
CA ALA A 4 -17.65 17.18 -2.52
C ALA A 4 -17.53 17.52 -1.03
N LYS A 5 -17.50 16.49 -0.18
CA LYS A 5 -17.13 16.64 1.22
C LYS A 5 -15.66 17.05 1.26
N ASN A 6 -15.38 18.22 1.84
CA ASN A 6 -14.03 18.73 2.09
C ASN A 6 -13.26 17.78 3.03
N PHE A 7 -12.59 16.77 2.48
CA PHE A 7 -11.63 15.95 3.21
C PHE A 7 -10.34 16.76 3.46
N GLN A 8 -10.31 17.49 4.57
CA GLN A 8 -9.18 18.33 5.00
C GLN A 8 -7.96 17.53 5.48
N ARG A 9 -8.01 16.20 5.50
CA ARG A 9 -6.85 15.33 5.80
C ARG A 9 -6.86 14.13 4.87
N LYS A 10 -5.77 13.93 4.14
CA LYS A 10 -5.66 12.98 3.03
C LYS A 10 -4.52 11.97 3.20
N ASN A 11 -3.70 12.11 4.24
CA ASN A 11 -2.47 11.34 4.32
C ASN A 11 -2.72 9.90 4.78
N ALA A 12 -1.97 8.96 4.23
CA ALA A 12 -1.94 7.58 4.68
C ALA A 12 -0.55 7.22 5.23
N THR A 13 -0.47 6.21 6.10
CA THR A 13 0.81 5.67 6.57
C THR A 13 0.85 4.17 6.41
N VAL A 14 1.89 3.65 5.77
CA VAL A 14 2.11 2.20 5.64
C VAL A 14 3.55 1.83 5.94
N ASN A 15 3.82 0.57 6.27
CA ASN A 15 5.20 0.13 6.47
C ASN A 15 5.99 0.06 5.14
N LEU A 16 7.32 0.03 5.23
CA LEU A 16 8.24 -0.11 4.09
C LEU A 16 8.09 -1.42 3.28
N SER A 17 7.42 -2.43 3.86
CA SER A 17 7.16 -3.72 3.21
C SER A 17 5.86 -3.71 2.36
N THR A 18 5.09 -2.62 2.41
CA THR A 18 3.84 -2.48 1.67
C THR A 18 4.09 -2.07 0.22
N THR A 19 3.29 -2.61 -0.70
CA THR A 19 3.36 -2.33 -2.15
C THR A 19 3.39 -0.83 -2.48
N ARG A 20 4.01 -0.50 -3.62
CA ARG A 20 3.99 0.86 -4.20
C ARG A 20 2.62 1.27 -4.72
N ALA A 21 1.73 0.31 -4.97
CA ALA A 21 0.37 0.61 -5.41
C ALA A 21 -0.36 1.58 -4.48
N VAL A 22 -0.03 1.58 -3.18
CA VAL A 22 -0.62 2.51 -2.20
C VAL A 22 -0.21 3.96 -2.47
N ASP A 23 1.05 4.23 -2.85
CA ASP A 23 1.49 5.60 -3.16
C ASP A 23 0.84 6.11 -4.44
N ASP A 24 0.73 5.25 -5.47
CA ASP A 24 0.14 5.63 -6.74
C ASP A 24 -1.36 5.95 -6.57
N VAL A 25 -2.11 5.10 -5.86
CA VAL A 25 -3.53 5.36 -5.54
C VAL A 25 -3.66 6.64 -4.72
N ALA A 26 -2.84 6.84 -3.69
CA ALA A 26 -2.87 8.07 -2.90
C ALA A 26 -2.58 9.32 -3.76
N ALA A 27 -1.60 9.24 -4.66
CA ALA A 27 -1.23 10.34 -5.53
C ALA A 27 -2.38 10.76 -6.47
N GLU A 28 -3.19 9.80 -6.95
CA GLU A 28 -4.39 10.08 -7.77
C GLU A 28 -5.42 10.95 -7.03
N PHE A 29 -5.45 10.91 -5.69
CA PHE A 29 -6.31 11.76 -4.86
C PHE A 29 -5.61 12.99 -4.26
N GLY A 30 -4.35 13.26 -4.65
CA GLY A 30 -3.53 14.35 -4.10
C GLY A 30 -3.11 14.13 -2.64
N SER A 31 -3.05 12.86 -2.22
CA SER A 31 -2.70 12.41 -0.87
C SER A 31 -1.21 12.06 -0.77
N LYS A 32 -0.61 12.22 0.42
CA LYS A 32 0.74 11.73 0.70
C LYS A 32 0.72 10.42 1.47
N VAL A 33 1.67 9.53 1.15
CA VAL A 33 1.91 8.30 1.91
C VAL A 33 3.21 8.45 2.70
N TYR A 34 3.13 8.23 4.01
CA TYR A 34 4.29 8.16 4.89
C TYR A 34 4.69 6.71 5.12
N ARG A 35 5.99 6.45 5.13
CA ARG A 35 6.54 5.10 5.25
C ARG A 35 7.18 4.90 6.63
N SER A 36 6.77 3.86 7.34
CA SER A 36 7.35 3.49 8.65
C SER A 36 8.20 2.21 8.56
N PRO A 37 9.09 1.96 9.54
CA PRO A 37 9.61 0.61 9.78
C PRO A 37 8.47 -0.40 9.97
N VAL A 38 8.76 -1.69 9.75
CA VAL A 38 7.80 -2.79 9.94
C VAL A 38 7.38 -2.87 11.42
N GLY A 39 6.12 -3.21 11.67
CA GLY A 39 5.53 -3.34 13.00
C GLY A 39 4.48 -2.29 13.30
N GLU A 40 3.33 -2.74 13.80
CA GLU A 40 2.13 -1.93 14.11
C GLU A 40 2.44 -0.66 14.90
N ILE A 41 3.23 -0.77 15.97
CA ILE A 41 3.57 0.39 16.82
C ILE A 41 4.34 1.48 16.05
N ASN A 42 5.14 1.11 15.05
CA ASN A 42 5.88 2.07 14.23
C ASN A 42 4.95 2.79 13.26
N VAL A 43 4.00 2.05 12.66
CA VAL A 43 2.95 2.62 11.81
C VAL A 43 2.11 3.60 12.62
N VAL A 44 1.63 3.21 13.80
CA VAL A 44 0.82 4.05 14.68
C VAL A 44 1.55 5.34 15.06
N LYS A 45 2.81 5.25 15.51
CA LYS A 45 3.62 6.43 15.84
C LYS A 45 3.75 7.38 14.65
N GLU A 46 3.96 6.86 13.46
CA GLU A 46 4.10 7.65 12.24
C GLU A 46 2.75 8.24 11.77
N MET A 47 1.64 7.53 11.97
CA MET A 47 0.29 8.06 11.75
C MET A 47 0.01 9.24 12.66
N MET A 48 0.35 9.15 13.95
CA MET A 48 0.14 10.24 14.91
C MET A 48 0.98 11.48 14.55
N ARG A 49 2.24 11.29 14.13
CA ARG A 49 3.13 12.38 13.69
C ARG A 49 2.58 13.13 12.48
N ASN A 50 2.10 12.40 11.48
CA ASN A 50 1.66 12.98 10.21
C ASN A 50 0.16 13.23 10.11
N LYS A 51 -0.58 12.93 11.19
CA LYS A 51 -2.04 13.00 11.26
C LYS A 51 -2.71 12.27 10.09
N SER A 52 -2.21 11.07 9.79
CA SER A 52 -2.74 10.22 8.72
C SER A 52 -4.15 9.76 9.07
N VAL A 53 -5.03 9.75 8.08
CA VAL A 53 -6.46 9.35 8.23
C VAL A 53 -6.66 7.85 8.14
N ILE A 54 -5.68 7.14 7.58
CA ILE A 54 -5.67 5.68 7.50
C ILE A 54 -4.22 5.19 7.56
N GLY A 55 -4.03 4.00 8.08
CA GLY A 55 -2.76 3.32 7.95
C GLY A 55 -2.90 1.82 7.91
N GLY A 56 -1.77 1.14 7.83
CA GLY A 56 -1.76 -0.32 7.85
C GLY A 56 -0.41 -0.93 7.49
N GLU A 57 -0.40 -2.26 7.49
CA GLU A 57 0.75 -3.05 7.05
C GLU A 57 0.36 -3.92 5.85
N GLY A 58 1.32 -4.19 4.96
CA GLY A 58 1.13 -5.02 3.77
C GLY A 58 0.75 -6.49 4.05
N SER A 59 0.64 -6.88 5.32
CA SER A 59 0.03 -8.14 5.77
C SER A 59 -1.51 -8.10 5.76
N GLY A 60 -2.12 -6.93 5.59
CA GLY A 60 -3.58 -6.76 5.43
C GLY A 60 -4.30 -6.12 6.61
N GLY A 61 -3.62 -5.72 7.67
CA GLY A 61 -4.27 -5.05 8.79
C GLY A 61 -4.36 -3.53 8.58
N VAL A 62 -5.59 -3.01 8.61
CA VAL A 62 -5.93 -1.58 8.46
C VAL A 62 -6.08 -0.95 9.84
N ILE A 63 -5.64 0.30 9.98
CA ILE A 63 -5.75 1.10 11.20
C ILE A 63 -6.57 2.34 10.85
N TYR A 64 -7.66 2.56 11.57
CA TYR A 64 -8.55 3.71 11.39
C TYR A 64 -8.59 4.58 12.67
N PRO A 65 -7.83 5.68 12.70
CA PRO A 65 -7.51 6.42 13.93
C PRO A 65 -8.71 7.15 14.54
N GLU A 66 -9.80 7.38 13.78
CA GLU A 66 -11.02 7.95 14.36
C GLU A 66 -11.74 6.98 15.31
N LEU A 67 -11.50 5.67 15.17
CA LEU A 67 -12.03 4.66 16.08
C LEU A 67 -10.98 4.25 17.10
N HIS A 68 -9.84 3.71 16.67
CA HIS A 68 -8.72 3.39 17.55
C HIS A 68 -7.40 3.22 16.77
N TYR A 69 -6.28 3.33 17.49
CA TYR A 69 -4.93 3.14 16.93
C TYR A 69 -4.46 1.68 17.04
N GLY A 70 -5.28 0.76 16.53
CA GLY A 70 -4.97 -0.65 16.43
C GLY A 70 -5.43 -1.21 15.09
N ARG A 71 -4.85 -2.33 14.67
CA ARG A 71 -5.31 -3.03 13.46
C ARG A 71 -6.70 -3.63 13.71
N ASP A 72 -7.62 -3.40 12.79
CA ASP A 72 -9.00 -3.84 12.91
C ASP A 72 -9.53 -4.39 11.58
N SER A 73 -9.79 -5.68 11.55
CA SER A 73 -10.28 -6.37 10.36
C SER A 73 -11.75 -6.06 10.06
N ILE A 74 -12.58 -5.80 11.07
CA ILE A 74 -14.00 -5.51 10.88
C ILE A 74 -14.15 -4.15 10.22
N ILE A 75 -13.39 -3.15 10.68
CA ILE A 75 -13.34 -1.84 10.02
C ILE A 75 -12.80 -1.98 8.59
N GLY A 76 -11.74 -2.78 8.39
CA GLY A 76 -11.21 -3.05 7.06
C GLY A 76 -12.25 -3.66 6.10
N ILE A 77 -13.05 -4.63 6.57
CA ILE A 77 -14.14 -5.24 5.80
C ILE A 77 -15.22 -4.21 5.49
N ALA A 78 -15.64 -3.40 6.47
CA ALA A 78 -16.66 -2.38 6.27
C ALA A 78 -16.25 -1.35 5.21
N LEU A 79 -15.00 -0.86 5.27
CA LEU A 79 -14.46 0.07 4.28
C LEU A 79 -14.38 -0.56 2.89
N ALA A 80 -13.93 -1.82 2.78
CA ALA A 80 -13.85 -2.52 1.52
C ALA A 80 -15.23 -2.77 0.89
N LEU A 81 -16.22 -3.18 1.70
CA LEU A 81 -17.59 -3.40 1.22
C LEU A 81 -18.26 -2.11 0.76
N SER A 82 -18.05 -1.01 1.48
CA SER A 82 -18.52 0.32 1.05
C SER A 82 -17.95 0.70 -0.31
N GLU A 83 -16.64 0.53 -0.49
CA GLU A 83 -15.97 0.82 -1.77
C GLU A 83 -16.45 -0.10 -2.91
N PHE A 84 -16.69 -1.39 -2.64
CA PHE A 84 -17.20 -2.30 -3.66
C PHE A 84 -18.64 -1.98 -4.08
N GLU A 85 -19.47 -1.52 -3.14
CA GLU A 85 -20.82 -1.05 -3.43
C GLU A 85 -20.77 0.21 -4.31
N ASP A 86 -19.93 1.19 -3.95
CA ASP A 86 -19.72 2.41 -4.74
C ASP A 86 -19.16 2.12 -6.15
N PHE A 87 -18.28 1.12 -6.29
CA PHE A 87 -17.71 0.71 -7.58
C PHE A 87 -18.73 0.04 -8.51
N GLY A 88 -19.71 -0.72 -7.98
CA GLY A 88 -20.82 -1.30 -8.74
C GLY A 88 -20.48 -2.47 -9.67
N GLY A 89 -19.29 -3.08 -9.54
CA GLY A 89 -18.81 -4.20 -10.36
C GLY A 89 -18.30 -5.38 -9.55
N THR A 90 -17.67 -6.36 -10.19
CA THR A 90 -17.07 -7.50 -9.50
C THR A 90 -15.76 -7.11 -8.81
N VAL A 91 -15.41 -7.81 -7.72
CA VAL A 91 -14.13 -7.64 -7.02
C VAL A 91 -12.93 -7.85 -7.94
N SER A 92 -13.06 -8.71 -8.95
CA SER A 92 -12.01 -8.96 -9.93
C SER A 92 -11.80 -7.78 -10.90
N GLU A 93 -12.86 -7.07 -11.26
CA GLU A 93 -12.76 -5.82 -12.05
C GLU A 93 -12.17 -4.70 -11.22
N TYR A 94 -12.61 -4.55 -9.96
CA TYR A 94 -12.00 -3.60 -9.03
C TYR A 94 -10.51 -3.90 -8.84
N LYS A 95 -10.11 -5.17 -8.68
CA LYS A 95 -8.69 -5.52 -8.56
C LYS A 95 -7.88 -5.17 -9.82
N LYS A 96 -8.48 -5.23 -11.00
CA LYS A 96 -7.85 -4.87 -12.28
C LYS A 96 -7.75 -3.35 -12.47
N SER A 97 -8.61 -2.55 -11.85
CA SER A 97 -8.53 -1.09 -11.93
C SER A 97 -7.35 -0.52 -11.11
N LEU A 98 -6.93 -1.22 -10.05
CA LEU A 98 -5.80 -0.83 -9.21
C LEU A 98 -4.43 -1.04 -9.88
N PRO A 99 -3.40 -0.25 -9.53
CA PRO A 99 -2.03 -0.44 -10.05
C PRO A 99 -1.51 -1.86 -9.84
N ALA A 100 -1.06 -2.48 -10.93
CA ALA A 100 -0.53 -3.84 -10.94
C ALA A 100 0.98 -3.85 -10.70
N TYR A 101 1.41 -4.54 -9.65
CA TYR A 101 2.81 -4.71 -9.29
C TYR A 101 3.15 -6.18 -9.04
N PHE A 102 4.35 -6.58 -9.44
CA PHE A 102 4.93 -7.88 -9.11
C PHE A 102 5.96 -7.70 -8.00
N ILE A 103 5.76 -8.40 -6.89
CA ILE A 103 6.72 -8.45 -5.79
C ILE A 103 7.28 -9.86 -5.79
N THR A 104 8.60 -9.98 -5.87
CA THR A 104 9.26 -11.25 -5.57
C THR A 104 10.06 -11.13 -4.28
N LYS A 105 9.93 -12.16 -3.45
CA LYS A 105 10.49 -12.24 -2.10
C LYS A 105 11.51 -13.38 -2.12
N ALA A 106 12.70 -13.11 -1.62
CA ALA A 106 13.73 -14.12 -1.45
C ALA A 106 14.21 -14.07 -0.01
N LYS A 107 14.33 -15.24 0.62
CA LYS A 107 15.00 -15.39 1.91
C LYS A 107 16.42 -15.85 1.63
N ILE A 108 17.40 -15.19 2.22
CA ILE A 108 18.81 -15.61 2.17
C ILE A 108 19.23 -15.86 3.60
N GLU A 109 19.69 -17.07 3.87
CA GLU A 109 20.10 -17.49 5.20
C GLU A 109 21.56 -17.11 5.46
N ASN A 110 21.91 -16.81 6.71
CA ASN A 110 23.30 -16.60 7.16
C ASN A 110 24.07 -15.50 6.41
N VAL A 111 23.43 -14.36 6.18
CA VAL A 111 24.09 -13.18 5.59
C VAL A 111 25.08 -12.59 6.60
N LYS A 112 26.37 -12.91 6.43
CA LYS A 112 27.47 -12.25 7.17
C LYS A 112 27.98 -10.97 6.48
N ASP A 113 27.58 -10.75 5.23
CA ASP A 113 28.06 -9.66 4.37
C ASP A 113 26.91 -9.16 3.46
N PRO A 114 26.40 -7.93 3.69
CA PRO A 114 25.32 -7.33 2.90
C PRO A 114 25.64 -7.18 1.41
N GLU A 115 26.91 -7.02 1.00
CA GLU A 115 27.24 -6.82 -0.43
C GLU A 115 27.02 -8.07 -1.26
N LYS A 116 27.26 -9.25 -0.68
CA LYS A 116 27.03 -10.54 -1.34
C LYS A 116 25.55 -10.76 -1.65
N VAL A 117 24.64 -10.20 -0.85
CA VAL A 117 23.19 -10.27 -1.07
C VAL A 117 22.81 -9.56 -2.36
N PHE A 118 23.35 -8.37 -2.63
CA PHE A 118 23.06 -7.62 -3.85
C PHE A 118 23.55 -8.36 -5.10
N LYS A 119 24.72 -8.98 -5.05
CA LYS A 119 25.29 -9.77 -6.17
C LYS A 119 24.54 -11.08 -6.43
N LEU A 120 23.93 -11.69 -5.40
CA LEU A 120 23.07 -12.88 -5.57
C LEU A 120 21.73 -12.52 -6.22
N ARG A 121 21.17 -11.34 -5.91
CA ARG A 121 19.92 -10.86 -6.53
C ARG A 121 20.05 -10.65 -8.04
N SER A 122 21.22 -10.21 -8.54
CA SER A 122 21.43 -9.99 -9.98
C SER A 122 21.59 -11.28 -10.79
N LYS A 123 22.01 -12.39 -10.17
CA LYS A 123 22.26 -13.67 -10.86
C LYS A 123 21.02 -14.56 -11.01
N ASN A 124 20.05 -14.47 -10.10
CA ASN A 124 18.90 -15.39 -10.06
C ASN A 124 17.76 -15.05 -11.05
N ASN A 125 18.04 -14.39 -12.18
CA ASN A 125 17.06 -14.12 -13.24
C ASN A 125 15.70 -13.60 -12.72
N PHE A 126 15.78 -12.70 -11.74
CA PHE A 126 14.62 -12.03 -11.17
C PHE A 126 14.03 -11.12 -12.26
N HIS A 127 13.08 -11.66 -13.04
CA HIS A 127 12.62 -11.09 -14.31
C HIS A 127 12.40 -9.56 -14.24
N PRO A 128 13.17 -8.75 -14.98
CA PRO A 128 13.07 -7.29 -14.95
C PRO A 128 12.21 -6.74 -16.09
N LYS A 129 11.14 -7.44 -16.51
CA LYS A 129 10.36 -7.00 -17.69
C LYS A 129 8.98 -6.40 -17.41
N ARG A 130 8.49 -6.37 -16.17
CA ARG A 130 7.13 -5.83 -15.87
C ARG A 130 6.99 -5.11 -14.52
N CYS A 131 8.09 -4.67 -13.90
CA CYS A 131 8.02 -3.98 -12.61
C CYS A 131 7.57 -2.51 -12.71
N TYR A 132 7.45 -1.99 -13.94
CA TYR A 132 6.97 -0.65 -14.24
C TYR A 132 6.08 -0.77 -15.47
N LYS A 133 4.79 -0.43 -15.36
CA LYS A 133 4.06 0.03 -16.54
C LYS A 133 4.54 1.46 -16.77
N ASP A 134 5.19 1.69 -17.92
CA ASP A 134 5.51 3.06 -18.34
C ASP A 134 4.22 3.90 -18.29
N PRO A 135 4.26 5.19 -17.93
CA PRO A 135 3.08 6.05 -17.91
C PRO A 135 2.34 6.07 -19.26
N GLU A 136 3.04 5.72 -20.34
CA GLU A 136 2.50 5.60 -21.70
C GLU A 136 1.65 4.34 -21.93
N ASP A 137 1.81 3.29 -21.13
CA ASP A 137 1.11 2.00 -21.23
C ASP A 137 -0.31 2.03 -20.60
N ARG A 138 -0.80 3.23 -20.24
CA ARG A 138 -2.18 3.51 -19.83
C ARG A 138 -3.08 4.05 -20.96
N ARG A 139 -2.55 4.16 -22.19
CA ARG A 139 -3.26 4.74 -23.35
C ARG A 139 -3.80 3.71 -24.36
N ASN A 140 -3.74 2.41 -24.09
CA ASN A 140 -4.33 1.36 -24.94
C ASN A 140 -5.33 0.50 -24.16
#